data_AF-A0A6C0LF67-F1
#
_entry.id   AF-A0A6C0LF67-F1
#
_cell.length_a   1.000
_cell.length_b   1.000
_cell.length_c   1.000
_cell.angle_alpha   90.00
_cell.angle_beta   90.00
_cell.angle_gamma   90.00
#
_symmetry.space_group_name_H-M   'P 1'
#
loop_
_entity.id
_entity.type
_entity.pdbx_description
1 polymer ?
#
loop_
_entity_poly.entity_id
_entity_poly.type
_entity_poly.pdbx_seq_one_letter_code
_entity_poly.pdbx_strand_id
1 'polypeptide(L)'
;MFNYKLRDWIDESRLSINLLSFNENAIEYLKDKTYNYKFLCENPAAIDLLKANPEKINWFVLSFNPGAIELLKANPEKINWHNLSKNPAAIDLLKANPEKINWHNLTKNHGAIEILNENQDKINWFSLGYNHNAMKLIKNNIHKIEWFILSFNYNAIDLLKANQHKINWFALSLNPGAIELLKANPEKINWDNLSKNPAAIELLKENQEKISYSLLSVNPAIFTYDYEKIKNNFEELGEEIIQKALHPKRIFKLIELYGEDEVYNNYFE
;
A
#
# COMPACT_ATOMS: atom_id res chain seq x y z
N MET A 1 18.01 -6.74 1.76
CA MET A 1 17.21 -5.68 1.10
C MET A 1 16.87 -6.21 -0.27
N PHE A 2 15.60 -6.19 -0.70
CA PHE A 2 15.27 -6.61 -2.06
C PHE A 2 15.84 -5.58 -3.03
N ASN A 3 16.64 -6.04 -4.01
CA ASN A 3 17.19 -5.16 -5.02
C ASN A 3 16.12 -4.92 -6.09
N TYR A 4 15.69 -3.68 -6.24
CA TYR A 4 14.71 -3.27 -7.24
C TYR A 4 15.33 -2.40 -8.32
N LYS A 5 14.83 -2.53 -9.55
CA LYS A 5 15.10 -1.64 -10.68
C LYS A 5 13.79 -1.22 -11.35
N LEU A 6 13.80 -0.10 -12.08
CA LEU A 6 12.65 0.28 -12.90
C LEU A 6 12.41 -0.77 -13.99
N ARG A 7 11.16 -1.00 -14.36
CA ARG A 7 10.81 -1.81 -15.54
C ARG A 7 11.29 -1.10 -16.81
N ASP A 8 11.72 -1.87 -17.80
CA ASP A 8 12.42 -1.35 -18.98
C ASP A 8 11.61 -0.36 -19.84
N TRP A 9 10.28 -0.40 -19.76
CA TRP A 9 9.39 0.50 -20.50
C TRP A 9 9.12 1.82 -19.76
N ILE A 10 9.61 1.98 -18.53
CA ILE A 10 9.39 3.18 -17.73
C ILE A 10 10.43 4.24 -18.09
N ASP A 11 9.97 5.35 -18.64
CA ASP A 11 10.79 6.53 -18.87
C ASP A 11 11.11 7.24 -17.53
N GLU A 12 12.34 7.01 -17.03
CA GLU A 12 12.86 7.62 -15.79
C GLU A 12 12.77 9.15 -15.81
N SER A 13 12.98 9.79 -16.96
CA SER A 13 13.06 11.25 -17.08
C SER A 13 11.72 11.95 -16.77
N ARG A 14 10.62 11.21 -16.84
CA ARG A 14 9.26 11.70 -16.60
C ARG A 14 8.77 11.46 -15.17
N LEU A 15 9.53 10.71 -14.37
CA LEU A 15 9.18 10.43 -12.97
C LEU A 15 9.46 11.63 -12.07
N SER A 16 8.63 11.79 -11.04
CA SER A 16 8.81 12.79 -9.99
C SER A 16 9.57 12.19 -8.82
N ILE A 17 10.80 12.67 -8.60
CA ILE A 17 11.67 12.24 -7.47
C ILE A 17 10.99 12.45 -6.11
N ASN A 18 10.26 13.55 -5.94
CA ASN A 18 9.52 13.82 -4.71
C ASN A 18 8.38 12.82 -4.49
N LEU A 19 7.68 12.42 -5.56
CA LEU A 19 6.59 11.44 -5.45
C LEU A 19 7.13 10.01 -5.30
N LEU A 20 8.30 9.69 -5.87
CA LEU A 20 9.00 8.43 -5.62
C LEU A 20 9.30 8.23 -4.13
N SER A 21 9.43 9.29 -3.33
CA SER A 21 9.63 9.16 -1.87
C SER A 21 8.48 8.46 -1.15
N PHE A 22 7.27 8.43 -1.73
CA PHE A 22 6.14 7.64 -1.20
C PHE A 22 6.17 6.17 -1.64
N ASN A 23 7.01 5.81 -2.60
CA ASN A 23 7.07 4.47 -3.18
C ASN A 23 8.03 3.60 -2.36
N GLU A 24 7.51 2.55 -1.73
CA GLU A 24 8.30 1.65 -0.88
C GLU A 24 9.42 0.93 -1.64
N ASN A 25 9.24 0.65 -2.93
CA ASN A 25 10.24 0.00 -3.76
C ASN A 25 11.30 0.98 -4.31
N ALA A 26 11.10 2.29 -4.12
CA ALA A 26 12.03 3.32 -4.60
C ALA A 26 13.12 3.68 -3.59
N ILE A 27 13.08 3.17 -2.35
CA ILE A 27 14.01 3.58 -1.28
C ILE A 27 15.47 3.40 -1.67
N GLU A 28 15.81 2.28 -2.31
CA GLU A 28 17.18 2.06 -2.77
C GLU A 28 17.55 2.99 -3.93
N TYR A 29 16.63 3.13 -4.89
CA TYR A 29 16.77 4.01 -6.05
C TYR A 29 16.98 5.49 -5.65
N LEU A 30 16.38 5.92 -4.54
CA LEU A 30 16.48 7.30 -4.06
C LEU A 30 17.82 7.64 -3.39
N LYS A 31 18.63 6.66 -2.97
CA LYS A 31 19.84 6.91 -2.15
C LYS A 31 20.79 7.96 -2.73
N ASP A 32 20.94 7.99 -4.05
CA ASP A 32 21.85 8.89 -4.77
C ASP A 32 21.14 10.11 -5.39
N LYS A 33 19.86 10.35 -5.05
CA LYS A 33 19.04 11.42 -5.61
C LYS A 33 18.74 12.50 -4.55
N THR A 34 18.47 13.72 -4.99
CA THR A 34 18.03 14.82 -4.10
C THR A 34 16.50 14.80 -3.95
N TYR A 35 16.00 14.61 -2.73
CA TYR A 35 14.57 14.55 -2.41
C TYR A 35 14.25 15.28 -1.10
N ASN A 36 12.96 15.60 -0.90
CA ASN A 36 12.49 16.22 0.34
C ASN A 36 12.15 15.14 1.39
N TYR A 37 12.87 15.16 2.52
CA TYR A 37 12.70 14.22 3.64
C TYR A 37 11.29 14.19 4.24
N LYS A 38 10.50 15.26 4.08
CA LYS A 38 9.10 15.29 4.51
C LYS A 38 8.30 14.15 3.85
N PHE A 39 8.58 13.82 2.59
CA PHE A 39 7.85 12.77 1.87
C PHE A 39 8.28 11.35 2.29
N LEU A 40 9.53 11.17 2.74
CA LEU A 40 9.97 9.90 3.30
C LEU A 40 9.31 9.58 4.65
N CYS A 41 8.87 10.59 5.40
CA CYS A 41 8.25 10.38 6.71
C CYS A 41 6.97 9.54 6.64
N GLU A 42 6.27 9.49 5.50
CA GLU A 42 5.10 8.62 5.29
C GLU A 42 5.47 7.21 4.83
N ASN A 43 6.70 7.00 4.34
CA ASN A 43 7.11 5.75 3.74
C ASN A 43 7.65 4.78 4.83
N PRO A 44 6.98 3.64 5.07
CA PRO A 44 7.41 2.68 6.10
C PRO A 44 8.77 2.04 5.77
N ALA A 45 9.11 1.88 4.48
CA ALA A 45 10.40 1.35 4.05
C ALA A 45 11.56 2.34 4.26
N ALA A 46 11.27 3.62 4.56
CA ALA A 46 12.28 4.64 4.79
C ALA A 46 12.74 4.76 6.26
N ILE A 47 12.24 3.92 7.18
CA ILE A 47 12.44 4.15 8.62
C ILE A 47 13.92 4.17 9.03
N ASP A 48 14.77 3.34 8.41
CA ASP A 48 16.20 3.31 8.74
C ASP A 48 16.92 4.57 8.23
N LEU A 49 16.52 5.10 7.07
CA LEU A 49 17.03 6.39 6.57
C LEU A 49 16.63 7.54 7.49
N LEU A 50 15.41 7.52 8.00
CA LEU A 50 14.91 8.53 8.93
C LEU A 50 15.64 8.46 10.28
N LYS A 51 15.89 7.25 10.81
CA LYS A 51 16.69 7.05 12.04
C LYS A 51 18.12 7.57 11.90
N ALA A 52 18.71 7.44 10.72
CA ALA A 52 20.05 7.96 10.43
C ALA A 52 20.09 9.50 10.28
N ASN A 53 18.94 10.17 10.13
CA ASN A 53 18.83 11.63 9.95
C ASN A 53 17.71 12.21 10.83
N PRO A 54 17.81 12.09 12.17
CA PRO A 54 16.73 12.42 13.09
C PRO A 54 16.28 13.89 13.04
N GLU A 55 17.17 14.80 12.66
CA GLU A 55 16.92 16.24 12.50
C GLU A 55 15.98 16.58 11.35
N LYS A 56 15.83 15.67 10.38
CA LYS A 56 14.95 15.86 9.21
C LYS A 56 13.56 15.26 9.41
N ILE A 57 13.31 14.62 10.54
CA ILE A 57 12.03 13.96 10.83
C ILE A 57 10.93 14.99 11.06
N ASN A 58 9.89 14.91 10.22
CA ASN A 58 8.64 15.58 10.49
C ASN A 58 7.74 14.68 11.35
N TRP A 59 7.75 14.89 12.67
CA TRP A 59 7.01 14.06 13.65
C TRP A 59 5.49 14.09 13.48
N PHE A 60 4.93 15.20 12.97
CA PHE A 60 3.52 15.30 12.64
C PHE A 60 3.16 14.24 11.58
N VAL A 61 3.92 14.18 10.50
CA VAL A 61 3.73 13.22 9.40
C VAL A 61 4.09 11.79 9.83
N LEU A 62 5.23 11.63 10.52
CA LEU A 62 5.73 10.34 10.98
C LEU A 62 4.74 9.59 11.87
N SER A 63 3.91 10.30 12.63
CA SER A 63 2.89 9.68 13.51
C SER A 63 1.90 8.80 12.74
N PHE A 64 1.69 9.05 11.44
CA PHE A 64 0.87 8.20 10.58
C PHE A 64 1.60 6.95 10.07
N ASN A 65 2.93 6.92 10.09
CA ASN A 65 3.74 5.87 9.48
C ASN A 65 3.76 4.58 10.33
N PRO A 66 3.28 3.43 9.79
CA PRO A 66 3.24 2.18 10.55
C PRO A 66 4.63 1.61 10.86
N GLY A 67 5.64 1.88 10.04
CA GLY A 67 7.02 1.48 10.29
C GLY A 67 7.68 2.27 11.44
N ALA A 68 7.08 3.37 11.88
CA ALA A 68 7.65 4.26 12.89
C ALA A 68 7.20 4.00 14.33
N ILE A 69 6.39 2.96 14.59
CA ILE A 69 5.74 2.77 15.90
C ILE A 69 6.74 2.71 17.07
N GLU A 70 7.85 2.00 16.91
CA GLU A 70 8.88 1.91 17.97
C GLU A 70 9.61 3.24 18.18
N LEU A 71 9.84 4.01 17.10
CA LEU A 71 10.45 5.34 17.20
C LEU A 71 9.51 6.33 17.90
N LEU A 72 8.20 6.24 17.65
CA LEU A 72 7.18 7.05 18.31
C LEU A 72 7.05 6.70 19.80
N LYS A 73 7.06 5.41 20.17
CA LYS A 73 7.06 4.96 21.57
C LYS A 73 8.27 5.47 22.35
N ALA A 74 9.43 5.56 21.70
CA ALA A 74 10.65 6.10 22.31
C ALA A 74 10.64 7.64 22.45
N ASN A 75 9.70 8.34 21.81
CA ASN A 75 9.60 9.82 21.81
C ASN A 75 8.13 10.26 22.01
N PRO A 76 7.50 9.90 23.14
CA PRO A 76 6.06 10.08 23.34
C PRO A 76 5.59 11.53 23.26
N GLU A 77 6.44 12.49 23.60
CA GLU A 77 6.20 13.94 23.54
C GLU A 77 6.08 14.48 22.12
N LYS A 78 6.58 13.74 21.11
CA LYS A 78 6.55 14.15 19.70
C LYS A 78 5.36 13.56 18.93
N ILE A 79 4.56 12.71 19.58
CA ILE A 79 3.44 12.03 18.96
C ILE A 79 2.34 13.03 18.61
N ASN A 80 1.96 13.07 17.34
CA ASN A 80 0.72 13.67 16.91
C ASN A 80 -0.41 12.64 16.97
N TRP A 81 -1.23 12.70 18.03
CA TRP A 81 -2.30 11.74 18.29
C TRP A 81 -3.41 11.72 17.23
N HIS A 82 -3.65 12.86 16.56
CA HIS A 82 -4.58 12.93 15.43
C HIS A 82 -4.12 12.00 14.30
N ASN A 83 -2.87 12.12 13.84
CA ASN A 83 -2.32 11.28 12.79
C ASN A 83 -2.05 9.83 13.26
N LEU A 84 -1.62 9.65 14.51
CA LEU A 84 -1.45 8.33 15.12
C LEU A 84 -2.76 7.53 15.11
N SER A 85 -3.92 8.18 15.30
CA SER A 85 -5.21 7.49 15.26
C SER A 85 -5.49 6.81 13.92
N LYS A 86 -4.87 7.26 12.82
CA LYS A 86 -4.98 6.64 11.50
C LYS A 86 -3.92 5.54 11.26
N ASN A 87 -2.92 5.41 12.14
CA ASN A 87 -1.82 4.47 12.03
C ASN A 87 -2.22 3.05 12.46
N PRO A 88 -2.19 2.05 11.57
CA PRO A 88 -2.63 0.69 11.88
C PRO A 88 -1.70 -0.06 12.83
N ALA A 89 -0.44 0.36 12.98
CA ALA A 89 0.48 -0.24 13.94
C ALA A 89 0.33 0.34 15.36
N ALA A 90 -0.49 1.38 15.54
CA ALA A 90 -0.61 2.12 16.80
C ALA A 90 -1.78 1.66 17.70
N ILE A 91 -2.46 0.56 17.38
CA ILE A 91 -3.69 0.12 18.06
C ILE A 91 -3.48 -0.05 19.57
N ASP A 92 -2.41 -0.70 20.00
CA ASP A 92 -2.13 -0.91 21.43
C ASP A 92 -1.87 0.42 22.15
N LEU A 93 -1.16 1.34 21.50
CA LEU A 93 -0.86 2.67 22.04
C LEU A 93 -2.13 3.53 22.17
N LEU A 94 -3.06 3.41 21.21
CA LEU A 94 -4.35 4.07 21.24
C LEU A 94 -5.27 3.46 22.31
N LYS A 95 -5.30 2.13 22.46
CA LYS A 95 -6.03 1.43 23.53
C LYS A 95 -5.56 1.86 24.92
N ALA A 96 -4.25 2.09 25.08
CA ALA A 96 -3.67 2.59 26.34
C ALA A 96 -3.92 4.08 26.62
N ASN A 97 -4.38 4.87 25.63
CA ASN A 97 -4.61 6.31 25.74
C ASN A 97 -5.95 6.71 25.08
N PRO A 98 -7.10 6.16 25.55
CA PRO A 98 -8.39 6.31 24.88
C PRO A 98 -8.86 7.78 24.75
N GLU A 99 -8.45 8.64 25.67
CA GLU A 99 -8.75 10.07 25.69
C GLU A 99 -8.07 10.86 24.56
N LYS A 100 -7.01 10.31 23.95
CA LYS A 100 -6.27 10.94 22.85
C LYS A 100 -6.73 10.49 21.47
N ILE A 101 -7.67 9.54 21.41
CA ILE A 101 -8.16 8.99 20.15
C ILE A 101 -8.91 10.07 19.37
N ASN A 102 -8.46 10.31 18.14
CA ASN A 102 -9.24 11.03 17.15
C ASN A 102 -10.13 10.05 16.38
N TRP A 103 -11.42 9.99 16.74
CA TRP A 103 -12.38 9.04 16.18
C TRP A 103 -12.61 9.17 14.66
N HIS A 104 -12.53 10.39 14.12
CA HIS A 104 -12.60 10.60 12.66
C HIS A 104 -11.44 9.89 11.94
N ASN A 105 -10.21 9.99 12.46
CA ASN A 105 -9.06 9.30 11.89
C ASN A 105 -9.02 7.80 12.21
N LEU A 106 -9.43 7.41 13.41
CA LEU A 106 -9.57 6.01 13.79
C LEU A 106 -10.57 5.27 12.89
N THR A 107 -11.65 5.93 12.48
CA THR A 107 -12.64 5.33 11.57
C THR A 107 -12.01 4.84 10.27
N LYS A 108 -10.97 5.55 9.76
CA LYS A 108 -10.24 5.20 8.53
C LYS A 108 -9.11 4.18 8.77
N ASN A 109 -8.83 3.83 10.02
CA ASN A 109 -7.73 2.94 10.40
C ASN A 109 -8.14 1.48 10.27
N HIS A 110 -7.53 0.75 9.33
CA HIS A 110 -7.86 -0.65 9.09
C HIS A 110 -7.46 -1.60 10.24
N GLY A 111 -6.56 -1.20 11.14
CA GLY A 111 -6.25 -1.94 12.36
C GLY A 111 -7.29 -1.77 13.48
N ALA A 112 -8.20 -0.78 13.38
CA ALA A 112 -9.06 -0.38 14.48
C ALA A 112 -10.46 -1.01 14.48
N ILE A 113 -10.71 -2.03 13.65
CA ILE A 113 -12.07 -2.56 13.45
C ILE A 113 -12.73 -3.06 14.76
N GLU A 114 -11.96 -3.66 15.66
CA GLU A 114 -12.44 -4.09 16.98
C GLU A 114 -12.92 -2.91 17.82
N ILE A 115 -12.09 -1.86 17.94
CA ILE A 115 -12.42 -0.65 18.70
C ILE A 115 -13.67 0.03 18.13
N LEU A 116 -13.79 0.07 16.80
CA LEU A 116 -14.95 0.66 16.12
C LEU A 116 -16.22 -0.17 16.35
N ASN A 117 -16.14 -1.51 16.36
CA ASN A 117 -17.28 -2.38 16.65
C ASN A 117 -17.85 -2.15 18.06
N GLU A 118 -16.99 -1.86 19.03
CA GLU A 118 -17.36 -1.58 20.43
C GLU A 118 -17.86 -0.14 20.65
N ASN A 119 -17.58 0.78 19.71
CA ASN A 119 -17.86 2.21 19.83
C ASN A 119 -18.58 2.76 18.57
N GLN A 120 -19.64 2.10 18.14
CA GLN A 120 -20.32 2.44 16.88
C GLN A 120 -20.93 3.85 16.86
N ASP A 121 -21.25 4.40 18.03
CA ASP A 121 -21.73 5.78 18.22
C ASP A 121 -20.68 6.83 17.81
N LYS A 122 -19.39 6.48 17.83
CA LYS A 122 -18.28 7.37 17.50
C LYS A 122 -17.80 7.22 16.06
N ILE A 123 -18.35 6.28 15.29
CA ILE A 123 -17.98 6.04 13.90
C ILE A 123 -18.37 7.23 13.04
N ASN A 124 -17.41 7.75 12.28
CA ASN A 124 -17.69 8.66 11.19
C ASN A 124 -18.09 7.87 9.93
N TRP A 125 -19.40 7.60 9.79
CA TRP A 125 -19.95 6.77 8.71
C TRP A 125 -19.60 7.26 7.30
N PHE A 126 -19.49 8.58 7.12
CA PHE A 126 -19.06 9.19 5.85
C PHE A 126 -17.68 8.67 5.41
N SER A 127 -16.75 8.52 6.35
CA SER A 127 -15.37 8.09 6.08
C SER A 127 -15.09 6.58 6.23
N LEU A 128 -16.06 5.78 6.69
CA LEU A 128 -15.85 4.37 7.01
C LEU A 128 -15.43 3.53 5.78
N GLY A 129 -15.82 3.95 4.57
CA GLY A 129 -15.39 3.30 3.34
C GLY A 129 -13.87 3.24 3.14
N TYR A 130 -13.09 4.13 3.76
CA TYR A 130 -11.62 4.04 3.72
C TYR A 130 -11.04 2.89 4.56
N ASN A 131 -11.83 2.31 5.46
CA ASN A 131 -11.43 1.18 6.28
C ASN A 131 -11.73 -0.12 5.54
N HIS A 132 -10.71 -0.71 4.93
CA HIS A 132 -10.81 -1.94 4.16
C HIS A 132 -11.30 -3.14 5.00
N ASN A 133 -11.15 -3.10 6.33
CA ASN A 133 -11.62 -4.16 7.24
C ASN A 133 -13.05 -3.94 7.75
N ALA A 134 -13.72 -2.84 7.37
CA ALA A 134 -15.05 -2.47 7.86
C ALA A 134 -16.22 -3.06 7.07
N MET A 135 -16.00 -4.01 6.15
CA MET A 135 -17.04 -4.50 5.25
C MET A 135 -18.29 -5.03 5.96
N LYS A 136 -18.15 -5.66 7.14
CA LYS A 136 -19.30 -6.10 7.95
C LYS A 136 -20.14 -4.92 8.43
N LEU A 137 -19.52 -3.89 8.99
CA LEU A 137 -20.20 -2.67 9.44
C LEU A 137 -20.85 -1.91 8.27
N ILE A 138 -20.13 -1.81 7.15
CA ILE A 138 -20.60 -1.19 5.90
C ILE A 138 -21.87 -1.89 5.40
N LYS A 139 -21.87 -3.23 5.30
CA LYS A 139 -23.03 -4.00 4.84
C LYS A 139 -24.25 -3.80 5.76
N ASN A 140 -24.04 -3.78 7.07
CA ASN A 140 -25.12 -3.59 8.04
C ASN A 140 -25.68 -2.15 8.09
N ASN A 141 -24.94 -1.17 7.56
CA ASN A 141 -25.29 0.25 7.63
C ASN A 141 -25.22 0.93 6.26
N ILE A 142 -25.51 0.21 5.18
CA ILE A 142 -25.23 0.66 3.81
C ILE A 142 -25.86 2.02 3.44
N HIS A 143 -26.97 2.38 4.07
CA HIS A 143 -27.67 3.65 3.88
C HIS A 143 -26.91 4.87 4.42
N LYS A 144 -25.88 4.66 5.26
CA LYS A 144 -25.01 5.72 5.81
C LYS A 144 -23.69 5.87 5.07
N ILE A 145 -23.44 5.03 4.06
CA ILE A 145 -22.13 4.90 3.43
C ILE A 145 -22.05 5.72 2.15
N GLU A 146 -20.96 6.47 2.04
CA GLU A 146 -20.60 7.21 0.84
C GLU A 146 -20.04 6.29 -0.24
N TRP A 147 -20.78 6.15 -1.34
CA TRP A 147 -20.39 5.29 -2.46
C TRP A 147 -19.14 5.79 -3.20
N PHE A 148 -18.90 7.10 -3.22
CA PHE A 148 -17.66 7.68 -3.72
C PHE A 148 -16.43 7.08 -3.02
N ILE A 149 -16.47 7.03 -1.68
CA ILE A 149 -15.36 6.51 -0.87
C ILE A 149 -15.31 4.99 -0.98
N LEU A 150 -16.48 4.33 -0.99
CA LEU A 150 -16.55 2.88 -1.12
C LEU A 150 -15.97 2.36 -2.44
N SER A 151 -16.09 3.13 -3.54
CA SER A 151 -15.47 2.79 -4.82
C SER A 151 -13.95 2.59 -4.73
N PHE A 152 -13.26 3.28 -3.82
CA PHE A 152 -11.83 3.10 -3.58
C PHE A 152 -11.51 1.82 -2.78
N ASN A 153 -12.48 1.27 -2.03
CA ASN A 153 -12.27 0.14 -1.14
C ASN A 153 -12.20 -1.18 -1.93
N TYR A 154 -11.03 -1.81 -1.96
CA TYR A 154 -10.83 -3.05 -2.72
C TYR A 154 -11.63 -4.24 -2.17
N ASN A 155 -11.90 -4.28 -0.87
CA ASN A 155 -12.77 -5.30 -0.27
C ASN A 155 -14.27 -5.09 -0.56
N ALA A 156 -14.63 -3.96 -1.19
CA ALA A 156 -15.99 -3.66 -1.60
C ALA A 156 -16.30 -4.05 -3.06
N ILE A 157 -15.36 -4.65 -3.80
CA ILE A 157 -15.52 -4.88 -5.25
C ILE A 157 -16.80 -5.65 -5.61
N ASP A 158 -17.16 -6.69 -4.86
CA ASP A 158 -18.38 -7.47 -5.13
C ASP A 158 -19.65 -6.65 -4.90
N LEU A 159 -19.64 -5.83 -3.84
CA LEU A 159 -20.75 -4.93 -3.53
C LEU A 159 -20.89 -3.84 -4.61
N LEU A 160 -19.77 -3.33 -5.12
CA LEU A 160 -19.74 -2.35 -6.22
C LEU A 160 -20.24 -2.98 -7.52
N LYS A 161 -19.82 -4.21 -7.86
CA LYS A 161 -20.30 -4.96 -9.03
C LYS A 161 -21.82 -5.18 -9.00
N ALA A 162 -22.39 -5.44 -7.82
CA ALA A 162 -23.84 -5.57 -7.64
C ALA A 162 -24.60 -4.22 -7.71
N ASN A 163 -23.89 -3.08 -7.63
CA ASN A 163 -24.48 -1.74 -7.55
C ASN A 163 -23.80 -0.76 -8.52
N GLN A 164 -23.57 -1.17 -9.77
CA GLN A 164 -22.75 -0.40 -10.71
C GLN A 164 -23.21 1.05 -10.94
N HIS A 165 -24.52 1.30 -10.84
CA HIS A 165 -25.10 2.64 -10.96
C HIS A 165 -24.66 3.61 -9.86
N LYS A 166 -24.08 3.13 -8.76
CA LYS A 166 -23.55 3.94 -7.65
C LYS A 166 -22.04 4.10 -7.69
N ILE A 167 -21.35 3.42 -8.60
CA ILE A 167 -19.90 3.45 -8.70
C ILE A 167 -19.47 4.87 -9.09
N ASN A 168 -18.61 5.45 -8.26
CA ASN A 168 -17.76 6.53 -8.73
C ASN A 168 -16.53 5.94 -9.46
N TRP A 169 -16.49 6.13 -10.78
CA TRP A 169 -15.44 5.54 -11.64
C TRP A 169 -14.08 6.20 -11.47
N PHE A 170 -14.05 7.49 -11.15
CA PHE A 170 -12.82 8.19 -10.80
C PHE A 170 -12.13 7.50 -9.61
N ALA A 171 -12.85 7.26 -8.51
CA ALA A 171 -12.32 6.55 -7.34
C ALA A 171 -12.04 5.07 -7.62
N LEU A 172 -12.87 4.41 -8.44
CA LEU A 172 -12.70 3.01 -8.81
C LEU A 172 -11.38 2.77 -9.57
N SER A 173 -10.88 3.72 -10.37
CA SER A 173 -9.61 3.56 -11.10
C SER A 173 -8.40 3.37 -10.17
N LEU A 174 -8.48 3.81 -8.90
CA LEU A 174 -7.46 3.53 -7.88
C LEU A 174 -7.60 2.16 -7.21
N ASN A 175 -8.74 1.47 -7.40
CA ASN A 175 -9.06 0.24 -6.69
C ASN A 175 -8.33 -0.95 -7.35
N PRO A 176 -7.40 -1.63 -6.65
CA PRO A 176 -6.65 -2.75 -7.23
C PRO A 176 -7.53 -3.97 -7.55
N GLY A 177 -8.68 -4.13 -6.88
CA GLY A 177 -9.63 -5.20 -7.19
C GLY A 177 -10.50 -4.93 -8.42
N ALA A 178 -10.43 -3.73 -9.02
CA ALA A 178 -11.35 -3.29 -10.07
C ALA A 178 -10.83 -3.44 -11.51
N ILE A 179 -9.64 -3.99 -11.73
CA ILE A 179 -8.99 -4.05 -13.06
C ILE A 179 -9.91 -4.65 -14.13
N GLU A 180 -10.53 -5.80 -13.86
CA GLU A 180 -11.42 -6.44 -14.83
C GLU A 180 -12.70 -5.62 -15.10
N LEU A 181 -13.24 -4.94 -14.09
CA LEU A 181 -14.39 -4.06 -14.28
C LEU A 181 -14.03 -2.81 -15.09
N LEU A 182 -12.82 -2.28 -14.90
CA LEU A 182 -12.27 -1.15 -15.66
C LEU A 182 -12.00 -1.54 -17.12
N LYS A 183 -11.40 -2.72 -17.38
CA LYS A 183 -11.19 -3.26 -18.74
C LYS A 183 -12.51 -3.42 -19.51
N ALA A 184 -13.57 -3.84 -18.83
CA ALA A 184 -14.91 -3.95 -19.42
C ALA A 184 -15.60 -2.59 -19.67
N ASN A 185 -15.07 -1.48 -19.15
CA ASN A 185 -15.63 -0.13 -19.27
C ASN A 185 -14.51 0.89 -19.55
N PRO A 186 -13.76 0.75 -20.66
CA PRO A 186 -12.54 1.54 -20.92
C PRO A 186 -12.80 3.05 -20.99
N GLU A 187 -13.99 3.47 -21.39
CA GLU A 187 -14.41 4.86 -21.48
C GLU A 187 -14.58 5.54 -20.12
N LYS A 188 -14.68 4.77 -19.04
CA LYS A 188 -14.87 5.28 -17.67
C LYS A 188 -13.57 5.34 -16.87
N ILE A 189 -12.46 4.88 -17.44
CA ILE A 189 -11.17 4.84 -16.77
C ILE A 189 -10.66 6.28 -16.57
N ASN A 190 -10.38 6.63 -15.32
CA ASN A 190 -9.55 7.78 -15.01
C ASN A 190 -8.07 7.36 -15.00
N TRP A 191 -7.34 7.74 -16.05
CA TRP A 191 -5.96 7.30 -16.27
C TRP A 191 -4.94 7.89 -15.27
N ASP A 192 -5.22 9.08 -14.73
CA ASP A 192 -4.42 9.66 -13.65
C ASP A 192 -4.44 8.77 -12.39
N ASN A 193 -5.64 8.36 -11.99
CA ASN A 193 -5.83 7.46 -10.85
C ASN A 193 -5.37 6.03 -11.15
N LEU A 194 -5.60 5.53 -12.36
CA LEU A 194 -5.12 4.22 -12.79
C LEU A 194 -3.58 4.17 -12.76
N SER A 195 -2.90 5.26 -13.10
CA SER A 195 -1.43 5.34 -13.08
C SER A 195 -0.86 5.05 -11.69
N LYS A 196 -1.61 5.33 -10.61
CA LYS A 196 -1.21 5.04 -9.23
C LYS A 196 -1.56 3.61 -8.78
N ASN A 197 -2.36 2.89 -9.55
CA ASN A 197 -2.91 1.58 -9.19
C ASN A 197 -1.88 0.46 -9.48
N PRO A 198 -1.35 -0.23 -8.46
CA PRO A 198 -0.32 -1.26 -8.67
C PRO A 198 -0.83 -2.46 -9.45
N ALA A 199 -2.13 -2.80 -9.36
CA ALA A 199 -2.71 -3.90 -10.11
C ALA A 199 -2.88 -3.58 -11.60
N ALA A 200 -2.71 -2.31 -12.01
CA ALA A 200 -2.91 -1.86 -13.38
C ALA A 200 -1.64 -1.86 -14.24
N ILE A 201 -0.50 -2.36 -13.75
CA ILE A 201 0.80 -2.19 -14.44
C ILE A 201 0.81 -2.71 -15.88
N GLU A 202 0.18 -3.85 -16.16
CA GLU A 202 0.07 -4.40 -17.52
C GLU A 202 -0.87 -3.56 -18.39
N LEU A 203 -2.01 -3.12 -17.86
CA LEU A 203 -2.93 -2.23 -18.58
C LEU A 203 -2.28 -0.87 -18.91
N LEU A 204 -1.44 -0.34 -18.02
CA LEU A 204 -0.67 0.88 -18.24
C LEU A 204 0.41 0.65 -19.32
N LYS A 205 1.12 -0.49 -19.30
CA LYS A 205 2.13 -0.86 -20.30
C LYS A 205 1.55 -0.91 -21.73
N GLU A 206 0.30 -1.34 -21.87
CA GLU A 206 -0.44 -1.37 -23.14
C GLU A 206 -0.95 0.00 -23.60
N ASN A 207 -1.01 1.00 -22.72
CA ASN A 207 -1.61 2.32 -22.94
C ASN A 207 -0.68 3.46 -22.48
N GLN A 208 0.60 3.41 -22.86
CA GLN A 208 1.64 4.32 -22.33
C GLN A 208 1.36 5.80 -22.62
N GLU A 209 0.61 6.11 -23.68
CA GLU A 209 0.22 7.46 -24.06
C GLU A 209 -0.74 8.13 -23.08
N LYS A 210 -1.45 7.33 -22.26
CA LYS A 210 -2.42 7.83 -21.27
C LYS A 210 -1.84 7.96 -19.88
N ILE A 211 -0.59 7.53 -19.68
CA ILE A 211 0.05 7.49 -18.38
C ILE A 211 0.38 8.89 -17.87
N SER A 212 -0.03 9.15 -16.64
CA SER A 212 0.40 10.30 -15.85
C SER A 212 1.68 9.94 -15.09
N TYR A 213 2.85 10.16 -15.70
CA TYR A 213 4.15 9.68 -15.15
C TYR A 213 4.48 10.26 -13.77
N SER A 214 4.07 11.49 -13.49
CA SER A 214 4.20 12.09 -12.16
C SER A 214 3.43 11.26 -11.12
N LEU A 215 2.18 10.87 -11.42
CA LEU A 215 1.38 10.03 -10.55
C LEU A 215 1.83 8.56 -10.55
N LEU A 216 2.34 8.06 -11.67
CA LEU A 216 2.95 6.74 -11.79
C LEU A 216 4.13 6.58 -10.82
N SER A 217 4.81 7.66 -10.45
CA SER A 217 5.94 7.64 -9.51
C SER A 217 5.59 7.03 -8.15
N VAL A 218 4.33 7.13 -7.69
CA VAL A 218 3.90 6.49 -6.44
C VAL A 218 3.53 5.01 -6.59
N ASN A 219 3.48 4.49 -7.82
CA ASN A 219 3.05 3.12 -8.11
C ASN A 219 4.21 2.15 -7.85
N PRO A 220 4.14 1.26 -6.83
CA PRO A 220 5.25 0.35 -6.51
C PRO A 220 5.51 -0.68 -7.61
N ALA A 221 4.54 -0.94 -8.49
CA ALA A 221 4.66 -1.91 -9.57
C ALA A 221 5.53 -1.44 -10.73
N ILE A 222 5.98 -0.17 -10.77
CA ILE A 222 6.98 0.28 -11.77
C ILE A 222 8.36 -0.29 -11.51
N PHE A 223 8.59 -0.82 -10.31
CA PHE A 223 9.81 -1.52 -9.96
C PHE A 223 9.62 -3.03 -10.14
N THR A 224 10.69 -3.70 -10.54
CA THR A 224 10.82 -5.15 -10.63
C THR A 224 12.13 -5.58 -9.98
N TYR A 225 12.28 -6.87 -9.68
CA TYR A 225 13.54 -7.39 -9.13
C TYR A 225 14.69 -7.18 -10.11
N ASP A 226 15.81 -6.70 -9.58
CA ASP A 226 17.08 -6.69 -10.30
C ASP A 226 17.77 -8.05 -10.12
N TYR A 227 17.36 -9.02 -10.94
CA TYR A 227 17.86 -10.39 -10.87
C TYR A 227 19.38 -10.47 -11.05
N GLU A 228 19.99 -9.60 -11.85
CA GLU A 228 21.45 -9.57 -12.03
C GLU A 228 22.13 -9.14 -10.74
N LYS A 229 21.66 -8.06 -10.10
CA LYS A 229 22.21 -7.62 -8.82
C LYS A 229 21.95 -8.62 -7.69
N ILE A 230 20.78 -9.26 -7.67
CA ILE A 230 20.48 -10.34 -6.73
C ILE A 230 21.46 -11.50 -6.93
N LYS A 231 21.63 -11.96 -8.17
CA LYS A 231 22.57 -13.04 -8.52
C LYS A 231 23.99 -12.73 -8.05
N ASN A 232 24.49 -11.52 -8.32
CA ASN A 232 25.83 -11.11 -7.91
C ASN A 232 25.99 -11.03 -6.39
N ASN A 233 24.96 -10.59 -5.65
CA ASN A 233 24.98 -10.56 -4.19
C ASN A 233 24.98 -11.95 -3.54
N PHE A 234 24.58 -12.98 -4.29
CA PHE A 234 24.46 -14.36 -3.82
C PHE A 234 25.36 -15.31 -4.62
N GLU A 235 26.38 -14.80 -5.30
CA GLU A 235 27.27 -15.60 -6.16
C GLU A 235 27.92 -16.74 -5.38
N GLU A 236 28.34 -16.49 -4.13
CA GLU A 236 28.91 -17.51 -3.23
C GLU A 236 27.87 -18.47 -2.61
N LEU A 237 26.59 -18.07 -2.56
CA LEU A 237 25.50 -18.81 -1.91
C LEU A 237 24.54 -19.48 -2.89
N GLY A 238 24.79 -19.38 -4.21
CA GLY A 238 23.86 -19.82 -5.24
C GLY A 238 23.39 -21.27 -5.06
N GLU A 239 24.32 -22.20 -4.84
CA GLU A 239 24.01 -23.61 -4.59
C GLU A 239 23.24 -23.83 -3.27
N GLU A 240 23.63 -23.13 -2.19
CA GLU A 240 22.96 -23.24 -0.89
C GLU A 240 21.51 -22.70 -0.95
N ILE A 241 21.31 -21.60 -1.66
CA ILE A 241 19.99 -21.00 -1.84
C ILE A 241 19.10 -21.90 -2.68
N ILE A 242 19.61 -22.44 -3.80
CA ILE A 242 18.86 -23.41 -4.62
C ILE A 242 18.51 -24.64 -3.77
N GLN A 243 19.46 -25.18 -3.02
CA GLN A 243 19.24 -26.35 -2.15
C GLN A 243 18.15 -26.08 -1.10
N LYS A 244 18.15 -24.90 -0.46
CA LYS A 244 17.11 -24.52 0.52
C LYS A 244 15.79 -24.16 -0.13
N ALA A 245 15.79 -23.56 -1.32
CA ALA A 245 14.60 -23.18 -2.07
C ALA A 245 13.85 -24.40 -2.62
N LEU A 246 14.58 -25.40 -3.10
CA LEU A 246 14.07 -26.67 -3.63
C LEU A 246 13.99 -27.78 -2.57
N HIS A 247 14.34 -27.50 -1.31
CA HIS A 247 14.28 -28.50 -0.25
C HIS A 247 12.83 -29.03 -0.12
N PRO A 248 12.59 -30.36 -0.15
CA PRO A 248 11.25 -30.93 -0.20
C PRO A 248 10.30 -30.41 0.89
N LYS A 249 10.79 -30.23 2.13
CA LYS A 249 9.99 -29.63 3.21
C LYS A 249 9.43 -28.25 2.89
N ARG A 250 10.20 -27.41 2.18
CA ARG A 250 9.74 -26.07 1.77
C ARG A 250 8.71 -26.20 0.66
N ILE A 251 8.97 -27.04 -0.35
CA ILE A 251 8.05 -27.29 -1.45
C ILE A 251 6.71 -27.82 -0.93
N PHE A 252 6.70 -28.85 -0.09
CA PHE A 252 5.46 -29.39 0.50
C PHE A 252 4.71 -28.35 1.34
N LYS A 253 5.43 -27.55 2.14
CA LYS A 253 4.79 -26.45 2.88
C LYS A 253 4.15 -25.42 1.96
N LEU A 254 4.76 -25.12 0.81
CA LEU A 254 4.18 -24.21 -0.18
C LEU A 254 2.95 -24.86 -0.84
N ILE A 255 2.99 -26.15 -1.16
CA ILE A 255 1.87 -26.87 -1.76
C ILE A 255 0.67 -26.88 -0.80
N GLU A 256 0.90 -27.12 0.50
CA GLU A 256 -0.16 -27.03 1.52
C GLU A 256 -0.79 -25.64 1.60
N LEU A 257 -0.01 -24.59 1.36
CA LEU A 257 -0.47 -23.21 1.48
C LEU A 257 -1.17 -22.69 0.22
N TYR A 258 -0.68 -23.06 -0.96
CA TYR A 258 -1.05 -22.43 -2.23
C TYR A 258 -1.64 -23.40 -3.26
N GLY A 259 -1.58 -24.71 -3.01
CA GLY A 259 -1.94 -25.75 -3.97
C GLY A 259 -0.76 -26.17 -4.84
N GLU A 260 -0.81 -27.41 -5.34
CA GLU A 260 0.28 -28.03 -6.11
C GLU A 260 0.53 -27.31 -7.44
N ASP A 261 -0.54 -27.05 -8.21
CA ASP A 261 -0.45 -26.38 -9.51
C ASP A 261 0.17 -24.99 -9.42
N GLU A 262 -0.21 -24.21 -8.41
CA GLU A 262 0.31 -22.85 -8.16
C GLU A 262 1.81 -22.90 -7.85
N VAL A 263 2.25 -23.85 -7.03
CA VAL A 263 3.68 -24.01 -6.70
C VAL A 263 4.47 -24.51 -7.91
N TYR A 264 3.91 -25.42 -8.70
CA TYR A 264 4.57 -25.95 -9.89
C TYR A 264 4.81 -24.84 -10.92
N ASN A 265 3.79 -24.05 -11.23
CA ASN A 265 3.90 -22.92 -12.16
C ASN A 265 4.92 -21.87 -11.68
N ASN A 266 5.05 -21.67 -10.37
CA ASN A 266 6.02 -20.72 -9.80
C ASN A 266 7.49 -21.19 -9.88
N TYR A 267 7.77 -22.49 -10.04
CA TYR A 267 9.13 -23.03 -10.05
C TYR A 267 9.59 -23.56 -11.41
N PHE A 268 8.67 -23.88 -12.33
CA PHE A 268 8.98 -24.66 -13.53
C PHE A 268 8.49 -24.05 -14.87
N GLU A 269 7.84 -22.89 -14.85
CA GLU A 269 7.56 -22.06 -16.04
C GLU A 269 8.41 -20.78 -16.06
#